data_AF-A0A6I4SZH8-F1
#
_entry.id   AF-A0A6I4SZH8-F1
#
_cell.length_a   1.000
_cell.length_b   1.000
_cell.length_c   1.000
_cell.angle_alpha   90.00
_cell.angle_beta   90.00
_cell.angle_gamma   90.00
#
_symmetry.space_group_name_H-M   'P 1'
#
loop_
_entity.id
_entity.type
_entity.pdbx_description
1 polymer ?
#
loop_
_entity_poly.entity_id
_entity_poly.type
_entity_poly.pdbx_seq_one_letter_code
_entity_poly.pdbx_strand_id
1 'polypeptide(L)'
;MAALTIRLKAATLGFGITVAPLAIVATAHLTFMPQIVAAMEGLDSNDRALAVSFLRRDWFAQHGIVAILFAIYWVITAALGKEQILRAKAANSILAFCVAAYLTITLYFIFVQWPDGLTFVCPLLGISDADAPPFGFDVPSSCDAFVYAANQMILLGLVGLIAPLIISLVVRIVSSRRAYQLKDEAPPSLLE
;
A
#
# COMPACT_ATOMS: atom_id res chain seq x y z
N MET A 1 -23.82 -11.21 -22.44
CA MET A 1 -22.46 -11.68 -22.05
C MET A 1 -21.35 -10.73 -22.48
N ALA A 2 -21.31 -10.23 -23.72
CA ALA A 2 -20.23 -9.36 -24.21
C ALA A 2 -19.90 -8.14 -23.31
N ALA A 3 -20.92 -7.43 -22.79
CA ALA A 3 -20.73 -6.28 -21.91
C ALA A 3 -20.09 -6.62 -20.54
N LEU A 4 -20.29 -7.84 -20.02
CA LEU A 4 -19.61 -8.29 -18.80
C LEU A 4 -18.13 -8.60 -19.10
N THR A 5 -17.86 -9.26 -20.22
CA THR A 5 -16.49 -9.59 -20.64
C THR A 5 -15.63 -8.34 -20.85
N ILE A 6 -16.20 -7.27 -21.44
CA ILE A 6 -15.49 -5.99 -21.60
C ILE A 6 -15.13 -5.36 -20.25
N ARG A 7 -16.09 -5.36 -19.31
CA ARG A 7 -15.88 -4.83 -17.95
C ARG A 7 -14.84 -5.64 -17.18
N LEU A 8 -14.89 -6.97 -17.30
CA LEU A 8 -13.93 -7.86 -16.65
C LEU A 8 -12.52 -7.63 -17.20
N LYS A 9 -12.34 -7.55 -18.53
CA LYS A 9 -11.04 -7.23 -19.15
C LYS A 9 -10.48 -5.90 -18.65
N ALA A 10 -11.31 -4.86 -18.61
CA ALA A 10 -10.89 -3.55 -18.13
C ALA A 10 -10.54 -3.57 -16.63
N ALA A 11 -11.27 -4.33 -15.81
CA ALA A 11 -10.99 -4.50 -14.39
C ALA A 11 -9.71 -5.31 -14.15
N THR A 12 -9.46 -6.37 -14.92
CA THR A 12 -8.22 -7.14 -14.86
C THR A 12 -7.02 -6.29 -15.25
N LEU A 13 -7.14 -5.47 -16.30
CA LEU A 13 -6.09 -4.54 -16.70
C LEU A 13 -5.84 -3.47 -15.61
N GLY A 14 -6.91 -2.89 -15.07
CA GLY A 14 -6.83 -1.96 -13.95
C GLY A 14 -6.14 -2.57 -12.71
N PHE A 15 -6.52 -3.79 -12.36
CA PHE A 15 -5.91 -4.56 -11.27
C PHE A 15 -4.42 -4.76 -11.51
N GLY A 16 -4.03 -5.22 -12.71
CA GLY A 16 -2.63 -5.39 -13.09
C GLY A 16 -1.83 -4.10 -12.92
N ILE A 17 -2.34 -2.96 -13.39
CA ILE A 17 -1.68 -1.66 -13.25
C ILE A 17 -1.53 -1.26 -11.78
N THR A 18 -2.54 -1.49 -10.94
CA THR A 18 -2.47 -1.12 -9.51
C THR A 18 -1.57 -2.03 -8.70
N VAL A 19 -1.54 -3.33 -9.00
CA VAL A 19 -0.82 -4.33 -8.18
C VAL A 19 0.61 -4.55 -8.66
N ALA A 20 0.93 -4.31 -9.93
CA ALA A 20 2.30 -4.43 -10.44
C ALA A 20 3.35 -3.68 -9.60
N PRO A 21 3.21 -2.38 -9.29
CA PRO A 21 4.19 -1.69 -8.45
C PRO A 21 4.25 -2.25 -7.02
N LEU A 22 3.12 -2.70 -6.47
CA LEU A 22 3.06 -3.33 -5.15
C LEU A 22 3.82 -4.65 -5.12
N ALA A 23 3.67 -5.47 -6.16
CA ALA A 23 4.36 -6.74 -6.31
C ALA A 23 5.88 -6.55 -6.45
N ILE A 24 6.32 -5.52 -7.18
CA ILE A 24 7.75 -5.19 -7.29
C ILE A 24 8.34 -4.88 -5.91
N VAL A 25 7.69 -3.99 -5.14
CA VAL A 25 8.17 -3.63 -3.80
C VAL A 25 8.10 -4.81 -2.84
N ALA A 26 7.01 -5.59 -2.84
CA ALA A 26 6.91 -6.78 -2.00
C ALA A 26 8.02 -7.80 -2.32
N THR A 27 8.34 -8.00 -3.60
CA THR A 27 9.42 -8.91 -4.03
C THR A 27 10.79 -8.38 -3.61
N ALA A 28 11.05 -7.09 -3.81
CA ALA A 28 12.29 -6.47 -3.34
C ALA A 28 12.42 -6.64 -1.83
N HIS A 29 11.37 -6.35 -1.08
CA HIS A 29 11.37 -6.44 0.37
C HIS A 29 11.63 -7.88 0.87
N LEU A 30 10.96 -8.88 0.30
CA LEU A 30 11.19 -10.29 0.63
C LEU A 30 12.63 -10.75 0.31
N THR A 31 13.23 -10.19 -0.74
CA THR A 31 14.59 -10.51 -1.16
C THR A 31 15.64 -9.88 -0.23
N PHE A 32 15.42 -8.64 0.21
CA PHE A 32 16.34 -7.91 1.10
C PHE A 32 16.16 -8.25 2.59
N MET A 33 15.03 -8.84 2.99
CA MET A 33 14.71 -9.18 4.38
C MET A 33 15.79 -9.96 5.14
N PRO A 34 16.45 -10.99 4.58
CA PRO A 34 17.54 -11.67 5.28
C PRO A 34 18.73 -10.75 5.57
N GLN A 35 19.01 -9.79 4.69
CA GLN A 35 20.11 -8.83 4.86
C GLN A 35 19.78 -7.82 5.95
N ILE A 36 18.52 -7.36 6.00
CA ILE A 36 18.01 -6.49 7.08
C ILE A 36 18.18 -7.16 8.44
N VAL A 37 17.78 -8.43 8.56
CA VAL A 37 17.91 -9.19 9.82
C VAL A 37 19.35 -9.57 10.14
N ALA A 38 20.17 -9.89 9.13
CA ALA A 38 21.58 -10.24 9.34
C ALA A 38 22.42 -9.09 9.88
N ALA A 39 22.00 -7.85 9.61
CA ALA A 39 22.62 -6.65 10.13
C ALA A 39 22.14 -6.28 11.55
N MET A 40 21.16 -6.99 12.13
CA MET A 40 20.81 -6.84 13.55
C MET A 40 21.89 -7.52 14.41
N GLU A 41 22.60 -6.71 15.20
CA GLU A 41 23.64 -7.20 16.10
C GLU A 41 23.06 -8.05 17.24
N GLY A 42 23.83 -9.02 17.74
CA GLY A 42 23.49 -9.78 18.96
C GLY A 42 22.64 -11.04 18.80
N LEU A 43 22.05 -11.30 17.63
CA LEU A 43 21.28 -12.54 17.39
C LEU A 43 22.18 -13.72 17.01
N ASP A 44 21.93 -14.89 17.59
CA ASP A 44 22.55 -16.15 17.17
C ASP A 44 21.99 -16.62 15.81
N SER A 45 22.60 -17.65 15.20
CA SER A 45 22.17 -18.12 13.87
C SER A 45 20.74 -18.68 13.83
N ASN A 46 20.27 -19.30 14.92
CA ASN A 46 18.93 -19.86 15.03
C ASN A 46 17.89 -18.75 15.24
N ASP A 47 18.18 -17.80 16.11
CA ASP A 47 17.34 -16.64 16.41
C ASP A 47 17.20 -15.73 15.19
N ARG A 48 18.27 -15.56 14.40
CA ARG A 48 18.19 -14.87 13.09
C ARG A 48 17.25 -15.59 12.13
N ALA A 49 17.37 -16.91 11.99
CA ALA A 49 16.51 -17.68 11.09
C ALA A 49 15.04 -17.60 11.51
N LEU A 50 14.79 -17.67 12.83
CA LEU A 50 13.46 -17.52 13.41
C LEU A 50 12.91 -16.11 13.17
N ALA A 51 13.69 -15.06 13.40
CA ALA A 51 13.31 -13.67 13.14
C ALA A 51 12.98 -13.42 11.65
N VAL A 52 13.80 -13.91 10.72
CA VAL A 52 13.51 -13.84 9.28
C VAL A 52 12.18 -14.54 8.96
N SER A 53 11.92 -15.71 9.55
CA SER A 53 10.69 -16.45 9.31
C SER A 53 9.43 -15.73 9.81
N PHE A 54 9.51 -15.12 10.99
CA PHE A 54 8.41 -14.33 11.57
C PHE A 54 8.14 -13.09 10.73
N LEU A 55 9.19 -12.32 10.41
CA LEU A 55 9.05 -11.15 9.57
C LEU A 55 8.45 -11.51 8.21
N ARG A 56 8.99 -12.52 7.52
CA ARG A 56 8.43 -12.96 6.23
C ARG A 56 6.94 -13.29 6.34
N ARG A 57 6.50 -13.98 7.38
CA ARG A 57 5.10 -14.32 7.60
C ARG A 57 4.23 -13.08 7.75
N ASP A 58 4.62 -12.15 8.61
CA ASP A 58 3.86 -10.92 8.88
C ASP A 58 3.78 -10.04 7.63
N TRP A 59 4.88 -9.93 6.89
CA TRP A 59 4.92 -9.19 5.63
C TRP A 59 4.07 -9.81 4.53
N PHE A 60 4.09 -11.14 4.42
CA PHE A 60 3.23 -11.84 3.47
C PHE A 60 1.76 -11.57 3.79
N ALA A 61 1.39 -11.55 5.08
CA ALA A 61 0.05 -11.22 5.51
C ALA A 61 -0.31 -9.77 5.16
N GLN A 62 0.57 -8.80 5.43
CA GLN A 62 0.32 -7.38 5.15
C GLN A 62 0.19 -7.10 3.65
N HIS A 63 1.14 -7.55 2.83
CA HIS A 63 1.06 -7.42 1.37
C HIS A 63 -0.14 -8.17 0.79
N GLY A 64 -0.46 -9.35 1.36
CA GLY A 64 -1.63 -10.14 0.99
C GLY A 64 -2.95 -9.42 1.23
N ILE A 65 -3.12 -8.80 2.40
CA ILE A 65 -4.32 -8.01 2.74
C ILE A 65 -4.52 -6.88 1.73
N VAL A 66 -3.46 -6.14 1.39
CA VAL A 66 -3.54 -5.03 0.44
C VAL A 66 -3.89 -5.54 -0.96
N ALA A 67 -3.26 -6.62 -1.42
CA ALA A 67 -3.61 -7.24 -2.71
C ALA A 67 -5.07 -7.69 -2.76
N ILE A 68 -5.59 -8.27 -1.67
CA ILE A 68 -7.01 -8.65 -1.54
C ILE A 68 -7.92 -7.42 -1.61
N LEU A 69 -7.57 -6.31 -0.95
CA LEU A 69 -8.35 -5.07 -1.02
C LEU A 69 -8.45 -4.53 -2.45
N PHE A 70 -7.33 -4.50 -3.19
CA PHE A 70 -7.35 -4.11 -4.61
C PHE A 70 -8.14 -5.10 -5.46
N ALA A 71 -8.06 -6.41 -5.19
CA ALA A 71 -8.85 -7.41 -5.89
C ALA A 71 -10.35 -7.16 -5.69
N ILE A 72 -10.79 -6.96 -4.44
CA ILE A 72 -12.16 -6.62 -4.09
C ILE A 72 -12.61 -5.33 -4.80
N TYR A 73 -11.78 -4.28 -4.76
CA TYR A 73 -12.06 -3.01 -5.45
C TYR A 73 -12.37 -3.22 -6.93
N TRP A 74 -11.55 -4.00 -7.64
CA TRP A 74 -11.72 -4.23 -9.08
C TRP A 74 -12.86 -5.19 -9.39
N VAL A 75 -13.13 -6.18 -8.54
CA VAL A 75 -14.32 -7.05 -8.64
C VAL A 75 -15.60 -6.23 -8.50
N ILE A 76 -15.68 -5.35 -7.49
CA ILE A 76 -16.85 -4.48 -7.30
C ILE A 76 -16.99 -3.52 -8.49
N THR A 77 -15.88 -2.95 -8.97
CA THR A 77 -15.88 -2.10 -10.17
C THR A 77 -16.43 -2.85 -11.40
N ALA A 78 -16.03 -4.10 -11.61
CA ALA A 78 -16.52 -4.91 -12.72
C ALA A 78 -18.01 -5.25 -12.58
N ALA A 79 -18.46 -5.55 -11.35
CA ALA A 79 -19.84 -5.91 -11.06
C ALA A 79 -20.80 -4.73 -11.20
N LEU A 80 -20.45 -3.58 -10.60
CA LEU A 80 -21.35 -2.43 -10.45
C LEU A 80 -21.12 -1.32 -11.48
N GLY A 81 -19.96 -1.29 -12.12
CA GLY A 81 -19.62 -0.34 -13.17
C GLY A 81 -20.35 -0.61 -14.49
N LYS A 82 -20.43 0.43 -15.31
CA LYS A 82 -20.88 0.40 -16.70
C LYS A 82 -19.70 0.69 -17.62
N GLU A 83 -19.92 0.75 -18.93
CA GLU A 83 -18.85 0.93 -19.93
C GLU A 83 -17.80 1.99 -19.52
N GLN A 84 -16.55 1.81 -19.97
CA GLN A 84 -15.46 2.78 -19.78
C GLN A 84 -15.02 3.04 -18.31
N ILE A 85 -15.05 2.02 -17.44
CA ILE A 85 -14.60 2.10 -16.02
C ILE A 85 -13.20 2.71 -15.81
N LEU A 86 -12.30 2.67 -16.80
CA LEU A 86 -10.94 3.19 -16.70
C LEU A 86 -10.81 4.68 -17.07
N ARG A 87 -11.82 5.31 -17.67
CA ARG A 87 -11.72 6.70 -18.16
C ARG A 87 -11.92 7.78 -17.09
N ALA A 88 -12.40 7.41 -15.91
CA ALA A 88 -12.63 8.35 -14.82
C ALA A 88 -11.29 8.86 -14.24
N LYS A 89 -10.80 10.01 -14.73
CA LYS A 89 -9.51 10.62 -14.31
C LYS A 89 -9.43 10.82 -12.80
N ALA A 90 -10.49 11.35 -12.17
CA ALA A 90 -10.54 11.56 -10.73
C ALA A 90 -10.40 10.25 -9.93
N ALA A 91 -11.12 9.19 -10.33
CA ALA A 91 -11.00 7.89 -9.70
C ALA A 91 -9.59 7.30 -9.85
N ASN A 92 -8.97 7.47 -11.02
CA ASN A 92 -7.59 7.04 -11.27
C ASN A 92 -6.58 7.82 -10.41
N SER A 93 -6.74 9.14 -10.27
CA SER A 93 -5.85 9.96 -9.43
C SER A 93 -5.95 9.56 -7.95
N ILE A 94 -7.16 9.33 -7.43
CA ILE A 94 -7.34 8.90 -6.03
C ILE A 94 -6.77 7.49 -5.84
N LEU A 95 -6.98 6.58 -6.80
CA LEU A 95 -6.43 5.23 -6.74
C LEU A 95 -4.89 5.23 -6.80
N ALA A 96 -4.32 6.07 -7.67
CA ALA A 96 -2.87 6.27 -7.76
C ALA A 96 -2.30 6.85 -6.45
N PHE A 97 -3.01 7.79 -5.81
CA PHE A 97 -2.66 8.28 -4.48
C PHE A 97 -2.66 7.13 -3.45
N CYS A 98 -3.65 6.24 -3.47
CA CYS A 98 -3.68 5.09 -2.56
C CYS A 98 -2.48 4.17 -2.76
N VAL A 99 -2.13 3.88 -4.03
CA VAL A 99 -0.94 3.08 -4.37
C VAL A 99 0.33 3.79 -3.91
N ALA A 100 0.49 5.08 -4.22
CA ALA A 100 1.66 5.85 -3.83
C ALA A 100 1.81 5.94 -2.31
N ALA A 101 0.73 6.22 -1.57
CA ALA A 101 0.74 6.28 -0.12
C ALA A 101 1.15 4.94 0.50
N TYR A 102 0.62 3.82 -0.02
CA TYR A 102 1.04 2.49 0.43
C TYR A 102 2.52 2.21 0.15
N LEU A 103 3.01 2.56 -1.04
CA LEU A 103 4.43 2.40 -1.39
C LEU A 103 5.31 3.23 -0.47
N THR A 104 4.95 4.48 -0.19
CA THR A 104 5.67 5.35 0.74
C THR A 104 5.69 4.76 2.15
N ILE A 105 4.56 4.26 2.64
CA ILE A 105 4.46 3.58 3.94
C ILE A 105 5.40 2.37 3.99
N THR A 106 5.39 1.54 2.94
CA THR A 106 6.22 0.33 2.86
C THR A 106 7.70 0.69 2.83
N LEU A 107 8.08 1.68 2.02
CA LEU A 107 9.46 2.17 1.94
C LEU A 107 9.93 2.73 3.27
N TYR A 108 9.12 3.56 3.93
CA TYR A 108 9.45 4.08 5.25
C TYR A 108 9.72 2.95 6.24
N PHE A 109 8.89 1.91 6.23
CA PHE A 109 9.08 0.76 7.13
C PHE A 109 10.38 0.00 6.82
N ILE A 110 10.74 -0.17 5.54
CA ILE A 110 12.02 -0.77 5.13
C ILE A 110 13.18 0.07 5.69
N PHE A 111 13.12 1.39 5.57
CA PHE A 111 14.18 2.28 6.08
C PHE A 111 14.27 2.24 7.60
N VAL A 112 13.15 2.29 8.31
CA VAL A 112 13.13 2.28 9.78
C VAL A 112 13.59 0.94 10.36
N GLN A 113 13.30 -0.18 9.69
CA GLN A 113 13.76 -1.50 10.13
C GLN A 113 15.20 -1.82 9.74
N TRP A 114 15.83 -0.99 8.91
CA TRP A 114 17.25 -1.16 8.60
C TRP A 114 18.08 -0.85 9.85
N PRO A 115 19.09 -1.66 10.20
CA PRO A 115 19.86 -1.47 11.43
C PRO A 115 20.52 -0.08 11.56
N ASP A 116 21.06 0.44 10.45
CA ASP A 116 21.57 1.83 10.37
C ASP A 116 20.51 2.87 9.94
N GLY A 117 19.27 2.43 9.74
CA GLY A 117 18.20 3.29 9.30
C GLY A 117 17.82 4.33 10.33
N LEU A 118 17.78 3.95 11.60
CA LEU A 118 17.46 4.83 12.72
C LEU A 118 18.56 5.86 12.98
N THR A 119 19.81 5.42 12.90
CA THR A 119 20.99 6.29 13.05
C THR A 119 21.14 7.30 11.92
N PHE A 120 20.49 7.09 10.77
CA PHE A 120 20.40 8.06 9.69
C PHE A 120 19.13 8.94 9.78
N VAL A 121 17.97 8.35 10.06
CA VAL A 121 16.67 9.03 10.02
C VAL A 121 16.47 9.96 11.22
N CYS A 122 16.85 9.54 12.43
CA CYS A 122 16.64 10.35 13.63
C CYS A 122 17.48 11.64 13.62
N PRO A 123 18.80 11.62 13.30
CA PRO A 123 19.57 12.86 13.17
C PRO A 123 19.09 13.78 12.05
N LEU A 124 18.63 13.23 10.91
CA LEU A 124 18.05 14.01 9.82
C LEU A 124 16.79 14.77 10.27
N LEU A 125 16.01 14.17 11.17
CA LEU A 125 14.82 14.77 11.76
C LEU A 125 15.13 15.63 13.01
N GLY A 126 16.40 15.75 13.39
CA GLY A 126 16.84 16.48 14.58
C GLY A 126 16.48 15.80 15.91
N ILE A 127 16.19 14.50 15.88
CA ILE A 127 15.87 13.67 17.05
C ILE A 127 17.17 13.03 17.53
N SER A 128 17.49 13.21 18.81
CA SER A 128 18.72 12.66 19.40
C SER A 128 18.53 11.19 19.79
N ASP A 129 19.56 10.41 19.49
CA ASP A 129 19.65 8.98 19.81
C ASP A 129 20.41 8.74 21.14
N ALA A 130 21.02 9.78 21.71
CA ALA A 130 21.88 9.71 22.90
C ALA A 130 21.17 10.09 24.21
N ASP A 131 19.86 10.37 24.18
CA ASP A 131 19.12 10.94 25.30
C ASP A 131 18.66 9.90 26.33
N ALA A 132 19.11 8.64 26.24
CA ALA A 132 18.70 7.59 27.17
C ALA A 132 18.94 8.07 28.62
N PRO A 133 17.89 8.17 29.46
CA PRO A 133 18.03 8.77 30.77
C PRO A 133 18.98 7.93 31.65
N PRO A 134 19.83 8.58 32.48
CA PRO A 134 20.91 7.90 33.22
C PRO A 134 20.42 6.91 34.29
N PHE A 135 19.12 6.86 34.55
CA PHE A 135 18.51 6.01 35.59
C PHE A 135 17.37 5.17 35.01
N GLY A 136 17.74 4.15 34.25
CA GLY A 136 16.80 3.13 33.80
C GLY A 136 17.44 2.24 32.75
N PHE A 137 17.69 0.97 33.10
CA PHE A 137 18.30 0.00 32.19
C PHE A 137 17.42 -0.33 30.97
N ASP A 138 16.15 0.10 30.95
CA ASP A 138 15.14 -0.22 29.92
C ASP A 138 14.37 1.00 29.38
N VAL A 139 14.88 2.23 29.53
CA VAL A 139 14.14 3.41 29.01
C VAL A 139 14.52 3.64 27.54
N PRO A 140 13.57 3.56 26.60
CA PRO A 140 13.83 3.76 25.17
C PRO A 140 14.35 5.17 24.90
N SER A 141 15.25 5.33 23.92
CA SER A 141 15.74 6.64 23.48
C SER A 141 14.61 7.47 22.87
N SER A 142 14.81 8.79 22.72
CA SER A 142 13.86 9.66 22.00
C SER A 142 13.62 9.17 20.57
N CYS A 143 14.64 8.59 19.92
CA CYS A 143 14.55 7.97 18.61
C CYS A 143 13.70 6.69 18.65
N ASP A 144 13.92 5.80 19.63
CA ASP A 144 13.12 4.57 19.81
C ASP A 144 11.64 4.89 20.04
N ALA A 145 11.34 5.91 20.85
CA ALA A 145 9.97 6.35 21.12
C ALA A 145 9.29 6.93 19.86
N PHE A 146 10.01 7.73 19.07
CA PHE A 146 9.53 8.24 17.79
C PHE A 146 9.23 7.11 16.81
N VAL A 147 10.12 6.13 16.69
CA VAL A 147 9.97 4.97 15.81
C VAL A 147 8.76 4.15 16.20
N TYR A 148 8.59 3.88 17.50
CA TYR A 148 7.42 3.19 18.02
C TYR A 148 6.13 3.94 17.68
N ALA A 149 6.08 5.25 17.90
CA ALA A 149 4.91 6.07 17.57
C ALA A 149 4.64 6.14 16.06
N ALA A 150 5.68 6.29 15.23
CA ALA A 150 5.58 6.31 13.79
C ALA A 150 5.07 4.97 13.24
N ASN A 151 5.53 3.85 13.80
CA ASN A 151 5.07 2.51 13.45
C ASN A 151 3.57 2.32 13.73
N GLN A 152 3.08 2.83 14.87
CA GLN A 152 1.65 2.83 15.19
C GLN A 152 0.84 3.72 14.24
N MET A 153 1.35 4.91 13.91
CA MET A 153 0.73 5.83 12.96
C MET A 153 0.67 5.25 11.53
N ILE A 154 1.61 4.39 11.17
CA ILE A 154 1.64 3.68 9.88
C ILE A 154 0.54 2.63 9.79
N LEU A 155 0.32 1.85 10.86
CA LEU A 155 -0.80 0.91 10.94
C LEU A 155 -2.14 1.65 10.79
N LEU A 156 -2.28 2.80 11.46
CA LEU A 156 -3.42 3.70 11.27
C LEU A 156 -3.50 4.25 9.83
N GLY A 157 -2.35 4.58 9.22
CA GLY A 157 -2.27 5.04 7.83
C GLY A 157 -2.72 3.98 6.82
N LEU A 158 -2.40 2.71 7.04
CA LEU A 158 -2.88 1.56 6.26
C LEU A 158 -4.40 1.42 6.32
N VAL A 159 -4.99 1.54 7.51
CA VAL A 159 -6.47 1.62 7.66
C VAL A 159 -7.01 2.88 7.01
N GLY A 160 -6.25 3.98 7.07
CA GLY A 160 -6.54 5.25 6.43
C GLY A 160 -6.64 5.16 4.90
N LEU A 161 -6.08 4.14 4.25
CA LEU A 161 -6.21 3.90 2.81
C LEU A 161 -7.61 3.39 2.41
N ILE A 162 -8.39 2.86 3.35
CA ILE A 162 -9.74 2.34 3.07
C ILE A 162 -10.66 3.46 2.61
N ALA A 163 -10.64 4.61 3.27
CA ALA A 163 -11.48 5.76 2.92
C ALA A 163 -11.25 6.26 1.47
N PRO A 164 -10.03 6.62 1.04
CA PRO A 164 -9.79 7.06 -0.33
C PRO A 164 -10.02 5.94 -1.36
N LEU A 165 -9.79 4.67 -1.01
CA LEU A 165 -10.17 3.54 -1.88
C LEU A 165 -11.68 3.49 -2.12
N ILE A 166 -12.50 3.65 -1.07
CA ILE A 166 -13.97 3.71 -1.18
C ILE A 166 -14.38 4.93 -2.00
N ILE A 167 -13.80 6.11 -1.76
CA ILE A 167 -14.11 7.32 -2.53
C ILE A 167 -13.78 7.10 -4.01
N SER A 168 -12.61 6.54 -4.32
CA SER A 168 -12.22 6.20 -5.69
C SER A 168 -13.23 5.24 -6.34
N LEU A 169 -13.68 4.22 -5.61
CA LEU A 169 -14.64 3.23 -6.07
C LEU A 169 -16.00 3.87 -6.41
N VAL A 170 -16.53 4.69 -5.49
CA VAL A 170 -17.79 5.40 -5.68
C VAL A 170 -17.71 6.33 -6.90
N VAL A 171 -16.65 7.15 -6.98
CA VAL A 171 -16.44 8.07 -8.11
C VAL A 171 -16.37 7.28 -9.42
N ARG A 172 -15.66 6.16 -9.45
CA ARG A 172 -15.54 5.31 -10.66
C ARG A 172 -16.89 4.75 -11.09
N ILE A 173 -17.65 4.17 -10.16
CA ILE A 173 -18.95 3.55 -10.45
C ILE A 173 -19.94 4.62 -10.93
N VAL A 174 -20.09 5.73 -10.18
CA VAL A 174 -21.02 6.82 -10.52
C VAL A 174 -20.66 7.45 -11.85
N SER A 175 -19.38 7.76 -12.08
CA SER A 175 -18.92 8.33 -13.35
C SER A 175 -19.18 7.38 -14.53
N SER A 176 -18.92 6.08 -14.38
CA SER A 176 -19.19 5.10 -15.44
C SER A 176 -20.68 5.01 -15.79
N ARG A 177 -21.56 5.09 -14.78
CA ARG A 177 -23.01 5.03 -14.98
C ARG A 177 -23.55 6.28 -15.66
N ARG A 178 -23.09 7.46 -15.25
CA ARG A 178 -23.46 8.73 -15.88
C ARG A 178 -23.02 8.77 -17.34
N ALA A 179 -21.79 8.36 -17.64
CA ALA A 179 -21.29 8.32 -19.02
C ALA A 179 -22.10 7.36 -19.90
N TYR A 180 -22.56 6.24 -19.33
CA TYR A 180 -23.42 5.29 -20.03
C TYR A 180 -24.81 5.88 -20.34
N GLN A 181 -25.44 6.55 -19.37
CA GLN A 181 -26.74 7.21 -19.56
C GLN A 181 -26.69 8.29 -20.67
N LEU A 182 -25.65 9.13 -20.67
CA LEU A 182 -25.46 10.16 -21.69
C LEU A 182 -25.29 9.58 -23.11
N LYS A 183 -24.75 8.37 -23.22
CA LYS A 183 -24.58 7.68 -24.50
C LYS A 183 -25.89 7.07 -25.00
N ASP A 184 -26.74 6.57 -24.10
CA ASP A 184 -28.07 6.05 -24.44
C ASP A 184 -29.06 7.18 -24.80
N GLU A 185 -28.87 8.39 -24.27
CA GLU A 185 -29.71 9.57 -24.55
C GLU A 185 -29.27 10.35 -25.80
N ALA A 186 -28.10 10.07 -26.38
CA ALA A 186 -27.63 10.74 -27.59
C ALA A 186 -28.42 10.26 -28.82
N PRO A 187 -29.06 11.17 -29.60
CA PRO A 187 -29.82 10.78 -30.78
C PRO A 187 -28.88 10.18 -31.85
N PRO A 188 -29.36 9.20 -32.64
CA PRO A 188 -28.55 8.47 -33.62
C PRO A 188 -27.96 9.34 -34.74
N SER A 189 -28.41 10.60 -34.89
CA SER A 189 -27.93 11.55 -35.90
C SER A 189 -26.61 12.23 -35.58
N LEU A 190 -25.97 11.92 -34.44
CA LEU A 190 -24.70 12.54 -34.00
C LEU A 190 -23.55 11.52 -33.83
N LEU A 191 -23.71 10.31 -34.36
CA LEU A 191 -22.74 9.21 -34.26
C LEU A 191 -22.01 8.88 -35.59
N GLU A 192 -22.05 9.78 -36.57
CA GLU A 192 -21.16 9.74 -37.76
C GLU A 192 -19.87 10.53 -37.55
#